data_AF-A0A812HZ26-F1
#
_entry.id   AF-A0A812HZ26-F1
#
_cell.length_a   1.000
_cell.length_b   1.000
_cell.length_c   1.000
_cell.angle_alpha   90.00
_cell.angle_beta   90.00
_cell.angle_gamma   90.00
#
_symmetry.space_group_name_H-M   'P 1'
#
loop_
_entity.id
_entity.type
_entity.pdbx_description
1 polymer ?
#
loop_
_entity_poly.entity_id
_entity_poly.type
_entity_poly.pdbx_seq_one_letter_code
_entity_poly.pdbx_strand_id
1 'polypeptide(L)' 'MEKYCPICQTELIDRSHYLICPRNNIGECAYDGYEDHHNHCCHEVGENTHEKELVALD' A
#
# COMPACT_ATOMS: atom_id res chain seq x y z
N MET A 1 -18.68 -0.75 -6.35
CA MET A 1 -17.80 0.43 -6.28
C MET A 1 -16.68 0.16 -7.26
N GLU A 2 -16.60 0.97 -8.31
CA GLU A 2 -15.82 0.66 -9.50
C GLU A 2 -14.33 0.89 -9.19
N LYS A 3 -13.55 -0.19 -9.22
CA LYS A 3 -12.15 -0.20 -8.80
C LYS A 3 -11.27 0.08 -10.02
N TYR A 4 -11.19 1.33 -10.46
CA TYR A 4 -10.34 1.72 -11.58
C TYR A 4 -8.93 2.10 -11.11
N CYS A 5 -7.94 1.80 -11.94
CA CYS A 5 -6.56 2.17 -11.71
C CYS A 5 -6.41 3.71 -11.71
N PRO A 6 -5.81 4.33 -10.68
CA PRO A 6 -5.68 5.78 -10.61
C PRO A 6 -4.74 6.36 -11.69
N ILE A 7 -3.85 5.53 -12.24
CA ILE A 7 -2.86 5.96 -13.25
C ILE A 7 -3.45 5.88 -14.66
N CYS A 8 -3.98 4.71 -15.04
CA CYS A 8 -4.36 4.43 -16.42
C CYS A 8 -5.88 4.23 -16.61
N GLN A 9 -6.67 4.43 -15.56
CA GLN A 9 -8.14 4.31 -15.55
C GLN A 9 -8.65 2.93 -16.03
N THR A 10 -7.77 1.93 -16.08
CA THR A 10 -8.11 0.55 -16.42
C THR A 10 -8.75 -0.13 -15.22
N GLU A 11 -9.77 -0.96 -15.44
CA GLU A 11 -10.39 -1.74 -14.38
C GLU A 11 -9.36 -2.63 -13.65
N LEU A 12 -9.31 -2.53 -12.32
CA LEU A 12 -8.42 -3.31 -11.47
C LEU A 12 -8.97 -4.73 -11.33
N ILE A 13 -8.04 -5.68 -11.28
CA ILE A 13 -8.36 -7.08 -11.04
C ILE A 13 -8.16 -7.40 -9.55
N ASP A 14 -9.11 -8.16 -8.97
CA ASP A 14 -8.95 -8.72 -7.63
C ASP A 14 -8.08 -9.97 -7.69
N ARG A 15 -6.98 -9.97 -6.93
CA ARG A 15 -6.09 -11.13 -6.81
C ARG A 15 -5.63 -11.25 -5.36
N SER A 16 -6.03 -12.32 -4.69
CA SER A 16 -5.65 -12.60 -3.31
C SER A 16 -6.01 -11.45 -2.35
N HIS A 17 -7.18 -10.82 -2.54
CA HIS A 17 -7.65 -9.63 -1.80
C HIS A 17 -6.94 -8.30 -2.13
N TYR A 18 -6.05 -8.27 -3.11
CA TYR A 18 -5.40 -7.05 -3.60
C TYR A 18 -5.98 -6.60 -4.93
N LEU A 19 -6.00 -5.28 -5.15
CA LEU A 19 -6.49 -4.67 -6.38
C LEU A 19 -5.35 -4.24 -7.27
N ILE A 20 -5.12 -5.01 -8.33
CA ILE A 20 -3.91 -4.90 -9.14
C ILE A 20 -4.26 -4.38 -10.53
N CYS A 21 -3.43 -3.51 -11.08
CA CYS A 21 -3.60 -3.08 -12.47
C CYS A 21 -3.10 -4.17 -13.42
N PRO A 22 -3.94 -4.69 -14.34
CA PRO A 22 -3.49 -5.68 -15.32
C PRO A 22 -2.41 -5.13 -16.26
N ARG A 23 -2.39 -3.80 -16.47
CA ARG A 23 -1.37 -3.12 -17.28
C ARG A 23 -0.01 -3.02 -16.57
N ASN A 24 0.04 -3.18 -15.25
CA ASN A 24 1.29 -3.29 -14.50
C ASN A 24 2.08 -4.53 -14.93
N ASN A 25 1.38 -5.66 -15.09
CA ASN A 25 2.00 -6.94 -15.46
C ASN A 25 2.64 -6.95 -16.86
N ILE A 26 2.24 -6.03 -17.75
CA ILE A 26 2.80 -5.88 -19.10
C ILE A 26 3.70 -4.63 -19.24
N GLY A 27 3.95 -3.91 -18.14
CA GLY A 27 4.81 -2.72 -18.11
C GLY A 27 4.21 -1.45 -18.72
N GLU A 28 2.91 -1.43 -18.99
CA GLU A 28 2.20 -0.25 -19.52
C GLU A 28 1.64 0.67 -18.42
N CYS A 29 1.71 0.23 -17.16
CA CYS A 29 1.30 1.00 -16.00
C CYS A 29 2.26 0.74 -14.84
N ALA A 30 2.50 1.73 -13.99
CA ALA A 30 3.35 1.61 -12.80
C ALA A 30 2.53 1.41 -11.51
N TYR A 31 1.22 1.18 -11.62
CA TYR A 31 0.35 1.03 -10.46
C TYR A 31 0.52 -0.36 -9.86
N ASP A 32 1.10 -0.40 -8.67
CA ASP A 32 1.17 -1.59 -7.85
C ASP A 32 0.10 -1.55 -6.74
N GLY A 33 -0.78 -2.55 -6.74
CA GLY A 33 -1.86 -2.69 -5.76
C GLY A 33 -1.41 -3.22 -4.40
N TYR A 34 -0.18 -3.70 -4.28
CA TYR A 34 0.37 -4.23 -3.03
C TYR A 34 0.83 -3.11 -2.08
N GLU A 35 1.28 -1.99 -2.61
CA GLU A 35 1.79 -0.83 -1.83
C GLU A 35 0.66 -0.07 -1.12
N ASP A 36 -0.53 0.03 -1.72
CA ASP A 36 -1.69 0.74 -1.16
C ASP A 36 -2.17 0.12 0.17
N HIS A 37 -2.06 -1.21 0.29
CA HIS A 37 -2.46 -1.93 1.50
C HIS A 37 -1.47 -1.75 2.66
N HIS A 38 -0.20 -1.47 2.38
CA HIS A 38 0.78 -1.14 3.41
C HIS A 38 0.53 0.25 4.00
N ASN A 39 0.13 1.22 3.17
CA ASN A 39 -0.13 2.57 3.66
C ASN A 39 -1.44 2.67 4.47
N HIS A 40 -2.39 1.77 4.26
CA HIS A 40 -3.62 1.72 5.06
C HIS A 40 -3.46 0.96 6.40
N CYS A 41 -2.62 -0.08 6.47
CA CYS A 41 -2.31 -0.74 7.76
C CYS A 41 -1.40 0.11 8.66
N CYS A 42 -0.62 1.04 8.10
CA CYS A 42 0.21 1.95 8.89
C CYS A 42 -0.57 3.15 9.45
N HIS A 43 -1.78 3.45 8.98
CA HIS A 43 -2.60 4.53 9.55
C HIS A 43 -3.29 4.11 10.86
N GLU A 44 -3.25 2.83 11.23
CA GLU A 44 -3.61 2.35 12.58
C GLU A 44 -2.39 2.28 13.52
N VAL A 45 -1.20 2.67 13.05
CA VAL A 45 0.01 2.82 13.90
C VAL A 45 0.42 4.29 13.95
N GLY A 46 -0.59 5.16 14.12
CA GLY A 46 -0.44 6.57 14.46
C GLY A 46 -0.60 6.86 15.95
N GLU A 47 -0.73 5.83 16.80
CA GLU A 47 -0.72 5.99 18.25
C GLU A 47 0.16 4.91 18.92
N ASN A 48 1.19 5.40 19.62
CA ASN A 48 1.99 4.76 20.66
C ASN A 48 3.39 4.17 20.30
N THR A 49 4.37 4.75 21.00
CA THR A 49 5.71 4.25 21.42
C THR A 49 6.79 4.01 20.37
N HIS A 50 7.53 5.09 20.06
CA HIS A 50 8.98 5.00 19.92
C HIS A 50 9.64 5.59 21.18
N GLU A 51 9.50 4.89 22.30
CA GLU A 51 10.43 5.07 23.41
C GLU A 51 11.77 4.49 22.97
N LYS A 52 12.67 5.40 22.59
CA LYS A 52 14.08 5.05 22.41
C LYS A 52 14.67 5.02 23.81
N GLU A 53 14.74 3.84 24.39
CA GLU A 53 15.56 3.57 25.59
C GLU A 53 17.02 3.90 25.23
N LEU A 54 17.44 5.13 25.54
CA LEU A 54 18.85 5.49 25.67
C LEU A 54 19.15 5.44 27.16
N VAL A 55 19.68 4.30 27.57
CA VAL A 55 20.27 4.06 28.89
C VAL A 55 21.29 5.17 29.20
N ALA A 56 20.97 6.02 30.17
CA ALA A 56 21.97 6.83 30.87
C ALA A 56 22.56 5.96 31.99
N LEU A 57 23.79 5.49 31.80
CA LEU A 57 24.62 4.97 32.89
C LEU A 57 25.45 6.14 33.44
N ASP A 58 25.21 6.47 34.71
CA ASP A 58 26.16 7.19 35.58
C ASP A 58 26.89 6.16 36.45
#